data_AF-A0AAW0G7A8-F1
#
_entry.id   AF-A0AAW0G7A8-F1
#
_cell.length_a   1.000
_cell.length_b   1.000
_cell.length_c   1.000
_cell.angle_alpha   90.00
_cell.angle_beta   90.00
_cell.angle_gamma   90.00
#
_symmetry.space_group_name_H-M   'P 1'
#
loop_
_entity.id
_entity.type
_entity.pdbx_description
1 polymer ?
#
loop_
_entity_poly.entity_id
_entity_poly.type
_entity_poly.pdbx_seq_one_letter_code
_entity_poly.pdbx_strand_id
1 'polypeptide(L)'
;MSELGLSPEEVVATLSSIQAQNFFLVAPFALIVYDTILTIPQEIKCIWKRKFSAVTVLYLFIRYGAVLDMLLKILSAFYTLTAIPVTLDLS
;
A
#
# COMPACT_ATOMS: atom_id res chain seq x y z
N MET A 1 -26.44 20.46 -3.27
CA MET A 1 -26.48 19.02 -2.94
C MET A 1 -27.45 18.23 -3.84
N SER A 2 -28.00 18.81 -4.91
CA SER A 2 -28.87 18.13 -5.90
C SER A 2 -28.17 17.73 -7.21
N GLU A 3 -26.93 18.17 -7.44
CA GLU A 3 -26.22 17.98 -8.72
C GLU A 3 -25.66 16.56 -8.95
N LEU A 4 -25.62 15.70 -7.92
CA LEU A 4 -24.99 14.37 -8.00
C LEU A 4 -25.98 13.19 -8.00
N GLY A 5 -27.29 13.44 -7.86
CA GLY A 5 -28.33 12.40 -7.88
C GLY A 5 -28.19 11.29 -6.82
N LEU A 6 -27.25 11.45 -5.89
CA LEU A 6 -26.79 10.39 -5.01
C LEU A 6 -27.60 10.40 -3.71
N SER A 7 -28.29 9.30 -3.46
CA SER A 7 -29.19 9.15 -2.32
C SER A 7 -28.38 9.00 -1.02
N PRO A 8 -28.86 9.45 0.16
CA PRO A 8 -28.08 9.39 1.40
C PRO A 8 -27.57 7.98 1.76
N GLU A 9 -28.29 6.93 1.39
CA GLU A 9 -27.85 5.54 1.55
C GLU A 9 -26.61 5.19 0.71
N GLU A 10 -26.48 5.76 -0.49
CA GLU A 10 -25.34 5.53 -1.37
C GLU A 10 -24.10 6.26 -0.84
N VAL A 11 -24.28 7.45 -0.24
CA VAL A 11 -23.20 8.18 0.44
C VAL A 11 -22.66 7.36 1.62
N VAL A 12 -23.54 6.78 2.43
CA VAL A 12 -23.11 5.98 3.58
C VAL A 12 -22.42 4.69 3.14
N ALA A 13 -22.94 4.03 2.10
CA ALA A 13 -22.34 2.82 1.54
C ALA A 13 -20.92 3.09 0.99
N THR A 14 -20.73 4.18 0.25
CA THR A 14 -19.42 4.56 -0.30
C THR A 14 -18.40 4.94 0.78
N LEU A 15 -18.81 5.63 1.85
CA LEU A 15 -17.93 5.94 2.97
C LEU A 15 -17.47 4.67 3.70
N SER A 16 -18.36 3.71 3.90
CA SER A 16 -18.04 2.45 4.57
C SER A 16 -17.04 1.60 3.77
N SER A 17 -17.17 1.57 2.44
CA SER A 17 -16.27 0.82 1.56
C SER A 17 -14.89 1.47 1.48
N ILE A 18 -14.80 2.80 1.47
CA ILE A 18 -13.53 3.55 1.54
C ILE A 18 -12.82 3.29 2.88
N GLN A 19 -13.55 3.32 3.99
CA GLN A 19 -12.98 2.99 5.30
C GLN A 19 -12.44 1.56 5.33
N ALA A 20 -13.23 0.59 4.88
CA ALA A 20 -12.81 -0.81 4.82
C ALA A 20 -11.55 -0.97 3.96
N GLN A 21 -11.47 -0.29 2.82
CA GLN A 21 -10.31 -0.31 1.94
C GLN A 21 -9.05 0.27 2.61
N ASN A 22 -9.17 1.38 3.34
CA ASN A 22 -8.05 1.97 4.07
C ASN A 22 -7.51 1.02 5.15
N PHE A 23 -8.39 0.38 5.92
CA PHE A 23 -7.96 -0.63 6.90
C PHE A 23 -7.29 -1.83 6.22
N PHE A 24 -7.81 -2.25 5.07
CA PHE A 24 -7.24 -3.35 4.28
C PHE A 24 -5.86 -3.03 3.68
N LEU A 25 -5.51 -1.75 3.54
CA LEU A 25 -4.17 -1.35 3.09
C LEU A 25 -3.18 -1.26 4.26
N VAL A 26 -3.60 -0.65 5.37
CA VAL A 26 -2.70 -0.34 6.50
C VAL A 26 -2.43 -1.57 7.37
N ALA A 27 -3.44 -2.42 7.60
CA ALA A 27 -3.31 -3.61 8.46
C ALA A 27 -2.28 -4.63 7.94
N PRO A 28 -2.35 -5.12 6.68
CA PRO A 28 -1.36 -6.07 6.18
C PRO A 28 0.03 -5.44 6.06
N PHE A 29 0.13 -4.13 5.80
CA PHE A 29 1.40 -3.43 5.79
C PHE A 29 2.08 -3.44 7.16
N ALA A 30 1.34 -3.06 8.21
CA ALA A 30 1.86 -3.10 9.58
C ALA A 30 2.29 -4.52 9.97
N LEU A 31 1.54 -5.53 9.53
CA LEU A 31 1.84 -6.94 9.78
C LEU A 31 3.11 -7.38 9.04
N ILE A 32 3.28 -7.01 7.78
CA ILE A 32 4.49 -7.27 6.99
C ILE A 32 5.69 -6.57 7.63
N VAL A 33 5.57 -5.31 8.04
CA VAL A 33 6.66 -4.56 8.70
C VAL A 33 7.05 -5.21 10.02
N TYR A 34 6.07 -5.59 10.83
CA TYR A 34 6.30 -6.27 12.11
C TYR A 34 7.03 -7.61 11.91
N ASP A 35 6.55 -8.44 10.98
CA ASP A 35 7.18 -9.69 10.59
C ASP A 35 8.61 -9.46 10.08
N THR A 36 8.85 -8.36 9.36
CA THR A 36 10.17 -7.95 8.84
C THR A 36 11.15 -7.64 9.96
N ILE A 37 10.74 -6.84 10.93
CA ILE A 37 11.60 -6.50 12.06
C ILE A 37 11.97 -7.75 12.85
N LEU A 38 11.06 -8.72 12.97
CA LEU A 38 11.28 -9.98 13.68
C LEU A 38 12.23 -10.93 12.94
N THR A 39 12.16 -10.99 11.61
CA THR A 39 13.00 -11.91 10.81
C THR A 39 14.35 -11.32 10.38
N ILE A 40 14.50 -9.99 10.29
CA ILE A 40 15.76 -9.30 9.94
C ILE A 40 16.99 -9.81 10.73
N PRO A 41 16.94 -10.00 12.06
CA PRO A 41 18.12 -10.43 12.83
C PRO A 41 18.62 -11.83 12.43
N GLN A 42 17.69 -12.72 12.08
CA GLN A 42 17.99 -14.05 11.56
C GLN A 42 18.42 -14.00 10.09
N GLU A 43 17.81 -13.13 9.29
CA GLU A 43 18.17 -12.88 7.89
C GLU A 43 19.62 -12.38 7.77
N ILE A 44 20.03 -11.39 8.57
CA ILE A 44 21.42 -10.88 8.54
C ILE A 44 22.41 -11.98 8.96
N LYS A 45 22.07 -12.79 9.97
CA LYS A 45 22.94 -13.90 10.40
C LYS A 45 23.02 -15.05 9.40
N CYS A 46 21.94 -15.37 8.69
CA CYS A 46 21.90 -16.54 7.81
C CYS A 46 22.19 -16.21 6.34
N ILE A 47 21.78 -15.05 5.84
CA ILE A 47 21.93 -14.64 4.43
C ILE A 47 23.25 -13.91 4.22
N TRP A 48 23.60 -12.98 5.10
CA TRP A 48 24.80 -12.16 4.92
C TRP A 48 26.09 -12.83 5.45
N LYS A 49 25.97 -13.86 6.31
CA LYS A 49 27.10 -14.67 6.77
C LYS A 49 27.17 -16.10 6.19
N ARG A 50 26.18 -16.57 5.40
CA ARG A 50 26.18 -17.92 4.81
C ARG A 50 25.72 -17.90 3.34
N LYS A 51 25.88 -19.01 2.62
CA LYS A 51 25.63 -19.11 1.17
C LYS A 51 24.18 -18.73 0.82
N PHE A 52 24.02 -17.70 -0.01
CA PHE A 52 22.76 -17.25 -0.60
C PHE A 52 21.98 -18.43 -1.19
N SER A 53 20.73 -18.63 -0.77
CA SER A 53 19.85 -19.70 -1.28
C SER A 53 18.77 -19.13 -2.20
N ALA A 54 18.30 -19.92 -3.18
CA ALA A 54 17.19 -19.53 -4.07
C ALA A 54 15.90 -19.19 -3.30
N VAL A 55 15.69 -19.83 -2.14
CA VAL A 55 14.56 -19.53 -1.25
C VAL A 55 14.66 -18.10 -0.68
N THR A 56 15.88 -17.63 -0.41
CA THR A 56 16.12 -16.24 0.01
C THR A 56 15.79 -15.26 -1.09
N VAL A 57 16.20 -15.54 -2.33
CA VAL A 57 15.89 -14.67 -3.47
C VAL A 57 14.38 -14.59 -3.70
N LEU A 58 13.69 -15.74 -3.67
CA LEU A 58 12.22 -15.78 -3.80
C LEU A 58 11.53 -15.02 -2.66
N TYR A 59 12.04 -15.16 -1.43
CA TYR A 59 11.52 -14.43 -0.27
C TYR A 59 11.71 -12.92 -0.41
N LEU A 60 12.91 -12.46 -0.79
CA LEU A 60 13.17 -11.04 -1.05
C LEU A 60 12.30 -10.52 -2.20
N PHE A 61 12.08 -11.30 -3.26
CA PHE A 61 11.26 -10.89 -4.39
C PHE A 61 9.78 -10.72 -4.01
N ILE A 62 9.22 -11.67 -3.27
CA ILE A 62 7.84 -11.59 -2.77
C ILE A 62 7.69 -10.43 -1.79
N ARG A 63 8.66 -10.26 -0.88
CA ARG A 63 8.61 -9.24 0.17
C ARG A 63 8.82 -7.83 -0.37
N TYR A 64 9.90 -7.60 -1.12
CA TYR A 64 10.16 -6.29 -1.72
C TYR A 64 9.21 -5.98 -2.87
N GLY A 65 8.67 -6.99 -3.55
CA GLY A 65 7.62 -6.81 -4.54
C GLY A 65 6.33 -6.24 -3.92
N ALA A 66 5.89 -6.78 -2.78
CA ALA A 66 4.72 -6.26 -2.06
C ALA A 66 4.97 -4.85 -1.50
N VAL A 67 6.16 -4.59 -0.96
CA VAL A 67 6.55 -3.26 -0.48
C VAL A 67 6.60 -2.26 -1.65
N LEU A 68 7.13 -2.65 -2.81
CA LEU A 68 7.20 -1.82 -4.00
C LEU A 68 5.81 -1.50 -4.56
N ASP A 69 4.92 -2.51 -4.68
CA ASP A 69 3.52 -2.31 -5.10
C ASP A 69 2.79 -1.31 -4.20
N MET A 70 3.00 -1.42 -2.88
CA MET A 70 2.41 -0.47 -1.94
C MET A 70 3.01 0.93 -2.06
N LEU A 71 4.34 1.04 -2.23
CA LEU A 71 5.01 2.32 -2.45
C LEU A 71 4.48 3.00 -3.71
N LEU A 72 4.30 2.24 -4.80
CA LEU A 72 3.74 2.73 -6.06
C LEU A 72 2.30 3.23 -5.89
N LYS A 73 1.45 2.53 -5.12
CA LYS A 73 0.08 2.97 -4.82
C LYS A 73 0.05 4.29 -4.02
N ILE A 74 0.94 4.44 -3.04
CA ILE A 74 1.07 5.68 -2.27
C ILE A 74 1.56 6.82 -3.18
N LEU A 75 2.57 6.56 -4.01
CA LEU A 75 3.11 7.53 -4.96
C LEU A 75 2.08 7.93 -6.02
N SER A 76 1.29 6.99 -6.54
CA SER A 76 0.22 7.28 -7.50
C SER A 76 -0.89 8.10 -6.86
N ALA A 77 -1.26 7.81 -5.60
CA ALA A 77 -2.22 8.61 -4.86
C ALA A 77 -1.70 10.04 -4.66
N PHE A 78 -0.43 10.20 -4.28
CA PHE A 78 0.21 11.50 -4.13
C PHE A 78 0.26 12.27 -5.46
N TYR A 79 0.68 11.61 -6.55
CA TYR A 79 0.72 12.22 -7.88
C TYR A 79 -0.66 12.68 -8.33
N THR A 80 -1.69 11.86 -8.14
CA THR A 80 -3.09 12.20 -8.46
C THR A 80 -3.56 13.40 -7.66
N LEU A 81 -3.26 13.46 -6.36
CA LEU A 81 -3.60 14.60 -5.49
C LEU A 81 -2.93 15.90 -5.96
N THR A 82 -1.69 15.83 -6.47
CA THR A 82 -0.97 16.99 -7.02
C THR A 82 -1.34 17.36 -8.45
N ALA A 83 -1.93 16.44 -9.22
CA ALA A 83 -2.30 16.67 -10.62
C ALA A 83 -3.69 17.32 -10.78
N ILE A 84 -4.62 17.08 -9.85
CA ILE A 84 -5.95 17.72 -9.83
C ILE A 84 -5.93 19.27 -9.73
N PRO A 85 -5.02 19.95 -9.00
CA PRO A 85 -5.02 21.42 -8.94
C PRO A 85 -4.61 22.11 -10.25
N VAL A 86 -4.03 21.42 -11.24
CA VAL A 86 -3.54 22.06 -12.49
C VAL A 86 -4.60 22.12 -13.59
N THR A 87 -5.58 21.21 -13.61
CA THR A 87 -6.57 21.14 -14.70
C THR A 87 -7.79 22.05 -14.53
N LEU A 88 -7.99 22.65 -13.35
CA LEU A 88 -9.10 23.57 -13.08
C LEU A 88 -8.76 25.06 -13.34
N ASP A 89 -7.50 25.37 -13.69
CA ASP A 89 -7.04 26.76 -13.99
C ASP A 89 -7.02 27.07 -15.51
N LEU A 90 -7.51 26.15 -16.35
CA LEU A 90 -7.49 26.29 -17.82
C LEU A 90 -8.86 26.08 -18.50
N SER A 91 -9.97 26.22 -17.76
CA SER A 91 -11.34 26.24 -18.30
C SER A 91 -12.13 27.42 -17.74
#